data_AF-A0AAJ7SDX5-F1
#
_entry.id   AF-A0AAJ7SDX5-F1
#
_cell.length_a   1.000
_cell.length_b   1.000
_cell.length_c   1.000
_cell.angle_alpha   90.00
_cell.angle_beta   90.00
_cell.angle_gamma   90.00
#
_symmetry.space_group_name_H-M   'P 1'
#
loop_
_entity.id
_entity.type
_entity.pdbx_description
1 polymer ?
#
loop_
_entity_poly.entity_id
_entity_poly.type
_entity_poly.pdbx_seq_one_letter_code
_entity_poly.pdbx_strand_id
1 'polypeptide(L)'
;MHETPYYDKFPAANWTDVLYDLKKDISPNVLNVNDPNETWVWTERGLCFATRSMTAKFYSMENWRKQNMPWQDDPYSFPQYSPDNKILEKFRVEHTSMISIVEPLEYLIFDNPTKLIESKMLHSAIVQTYNVGMQEVHKRLSVRQRGCKMIVDGGLPAVPFYSENVCYAECRMREILKKCYCRPHFAKPIGK
;
A
#
# COMPACT_ATOMS: atom_id res chain seq x y z
N MET A 1 8.62 38.28 -4.58
CA MET A 1 7.29 37.79 -4.98
C MET A 1 7.52 36.46 -5.68
N HIS A 2 7.28 35.33 -5.00
CA HIS A 2 7.44 34.02 -5.63
C HIS A 2 6.14 33.72 -6.39
N GLU A 3 6.17 33.88 -7.70
CA GLU A 3 5.07 33.44 -8.57
C GLU A 3 4.86 31.93 -8.36
N THR A 4 3.59 31.54 -8.23
CA THR A 4 3.23 30.12 -8.19
C THR A 4 3.67 29.48 -9.51
N PRO A 5 4.43 28.36 -9.48
CA PRO A 5 4.90 27.72 -10.70
C PRO A 5 3.72 27.41 -11.64
N TYR A 6 3.90 27.67 -12.94
CA TYR A 6 2.92 27.28 -13.96
C TYR A 6 2.91 25.75 -14.13
N TYR A 7 2.12 25.06 -13.31
CA TYR A 7 2.00 23.61 -13.27
C TYR A 7 1.54 23.00 -14.61
N ASP A 8 0.81 23.76 -15.43
CA ASP A 8 0.27 23.31 -16.73
C ASP A 8 1.34 23.08 -17.81
N LYS A 9 2.56 23.61 -17.63
CA LYS A 9 3.67 23.40 -18.57
C LYS A 9 4.44 22.10 -18.34
N PHE A 10 4.22 21.44 -17.21
CA PHE A 10 4.96 20.22 -16.86
C PHE A 10 4.21 18.97 -17.34
N PRO A 11 4.85 18.06 -18.10
CA PRO A 11 4.19 16.86 -18.60
C PRO A 11 3.57 16.02 -17.49
N ALA A 12 2.28 15.71 -17.63
CA ALA A 12 1.51 14.93 -16.66
C ALA A 12 2.17 13.58 -16.28
N ALA A 13 2.86 12.96 -17.24
CA ALA A 13 3.55 11.68 -17.08
C ALA A 13 4.75 11.75 -16.12
N ASN A 14 5.35 12.93 -15.93
CA ASN A 14 6.59 13.10 -15.18
C ASN A 14 6.34 13.46 -13.70
N TRP A 15 5.10 13.72 -13.30
CA TRP A 15 4.77 14.19 -11.94
C TRP A 15 5.20 13.22 -10.85
N THR A 16 5.06 11.92 -11.10
CA THR A 16 5.48 10.89 -10.14
C THR A 16 7.00 10.86 -9.97
N ASP A 17 7.77 11.14 -11.02
CA ASP A 17 9.24 11.19 -10.93
C ASP A 17 9.67 12.38 -10.09
N VAL A 18 9.11 13.56 -10.36
CA VAL A 18 9.40 14.77 -9.58
C VAL A 18 9.06 14.60 -8.11
N LEU A 19 7.90 14.03 -7.81
CA LEU A 19 7.49 13.81 -6.42
C LEU A 19 8.35 12.75 -5.72
N TYR A 20 8.84 11.76 -6.46
CA TYR A 20 9.80 10.79 -5.96
C TYR A 20 11.18 11.42 -5.68
N ASP A 21 11.59 12.40 -6.48
CA ASP A 21 12.85 13.11 -6.29
C ASP A 21 12.76 14.16 -5.16
N LEU A 22 11.59 14.78 -4.99
CA LEU A 22 11.31 15.76 -3.93
C LEU A 22 10.97 15.13 -2.58
N LYS A 23 10.84 13.81 -2.50
CA LYS A 23 10.53 13.13 -1.24
C LYS A 23 11.61 13.45 -0.20
N LYS A 24 11.20 13.56 1.06
CA LYS A 24 12.16 13.65 2.15
C LYS A 24 12.79 12.28 2.34
N ASP A 25 14.10 12.24 2.48
CA ASP A 25 14.78 11.01 2.83
C ASP A 25 14.30 10.51 4.19
N ILE A 26 14.19 9.20 4.30
CA ILE A 26 13.87 8.50 5.53
C ILE A 26 14.98 7.48 5.72
N SER A 27 15.68 7.55 6.84
CA SER A 27 16.71 6.56 7.17
C SER A 27 16.15 5.14 7.11
N PRO A 28 16.88 4.19 6.51
CA PRO A 28 16.43 2.81 6.43
C PRO A 28 16.34 2.17 7.82
N ASN A 29 15.54 1.11 7.93
CA ASN A 29 15.25 0.40 9.18
C ASN A 29 14.55 1.29 10.21
N VAL A 30 13.46 1.96 9.81
CA VAL A 30 12.68 2.86 10.70
C VAL A 30 12.22 2.15 11.98
N LEU A 31 11.95 0.84 11.87
CA LEU A 31 11.53 -0.03 12.96
C LEU A 31 12.70 -0.74 13.67
N ASN A 32 13.95 -0.33 13.42
CA ASN A 32 15.17 -0.97 13.93
C ASN A 32 15.25 -2.48 13.63
N VAL A 33 14.62 -2.91 12.53
CA VAL A 33 14.67 -4.28 12.02
C VAL A 33 15.01 -4.26 10.54
N ASN A 34 15.80 -5.22 10.08
CA ASN A 34 16.08 -5.39 8.66
C ASN A 34 14.84 -5.93 7.95
N ASP A 35 14.12 -5.06 7.27
CA ASP A 35 12.91 -5.40 6.53
C ASP A 35 13.19 -5.40 5.01
N PRO A 36 13.16 -6.58 4.36
CA PRO A 36 13.41 -6.66 2.92
C PRO A 36 12.30 -6.03 2.06
N ASN A 37 11.16 -5.68 2.66
CA ASN A 37 10.04 -5.04 1.97
C ASN A 37 9.97 -3.52 2.21
N GLU A 38 10.96 -2.95 2.90
CA GLU A 38 11.01 -1.52 3.16
C GLU A 38 11.24 -0.76 1.84
N THR A 39 10.25 0.03 1.41
CA THR A 39 10.33 0.76 0.14
C THR A 39 9.31 1.89 0.04
N TRP A 40 9.54 2.80 -0.90
CA TRP A 40 8.61 3.86 -1.25
C TRP A 40 7.52 3.33 -2.19
N VAL A 41 6.27 3.59 -1.84
CA VAL A 41 5.07 3.08 -2.52
C VAL A 41 4.08 4.17 -2.86
N TRP A 42 3.40 4.02 -4.00
CA TRP A 42 2.30 4.90 -4.39
C TRP A 42 0.98 4.41 -3.79
N THR A 43 0.34 5.28 -3.01
CA THR A 43 -0.97 5.04 -2.39
C THR A 43 -1.98 6.06 -2.91
N GLU A 44 -3.26 5.89 -2.56
CA GLU A 44 -4.24 6.96 -2.83
C GLU A 44 -3.89 8.27 -2.12
N ARG A 45 -3.20 8.18 -0.96
CA ARG A 45 -2.73 9.33 -0.19
C ARG A 45 -1.41 9.93 -0.71
N GLY A 46 -0.92 9.46 -1.85
CA GLY A 46 0.34 9.89 -2.46
C GLY A 46 1.50 8.96 -2.12
N LEU A 47 2.71 9.51 -2.13
CA LEU A 47 3.94 8.76 -1.89
C LEU A 47 4.09 8.44 -0.39
N CYS A 48 4.21 7.16 -0.06
CA CYS A 48 4.37 6.67 1.31
C CYS A 48 5.60 5.79 1.43
N PHE A 49 6.18 5.73 2.63
CA PHE A 49 7.23 4.79 2.95
C PHE A 49 6.62 3.61 3.69
N ALA A 50 6.68 2.42 3.08
CA ALA A 50 6.08 1.21 3.62
C ALA A 50 7.15 0.35 4.29
N THR A 51 6.78 -0.22 5.44
CA THR A 51 7.54 -1.24 6.15
C THR A 51 6.60 -2.41 6.46
N ARG A 52 7.15 -3.62 6.53
CA ARG A 52 6.48 -4.90 6.76
C ARG A 52 5.27 -5.13 5.86
N SER A 53 5.29 -4.54 4.66
CA SER A 53 4.21 -4.64 3.68
C SER A 53 4.62 -5.60 2.58
N MET A 54 3.92 -6.73 2.50
CA MET A 54 4.16 -7.73 1.47
C MET A 54 3.71 -7.26 0.08
N THR A 55 2.87 -6.24 0.05
CA THR A 55 2.33 -5.65 -1.17
C THR A 55 3.20 -4.51 -1.69
N ALA A 56 4.14 -4.02 -0.89
CA ALA A 56 4.91 -2.81 -1.20
C ALA A 56 5.63 -2.90 -2.55
N LYS A 57 6.20 -4.06 -2.88
CA LYS A 57 6.83 -4.29 -4.18
C LYS A 57 5.90 -4.02 -5.37
N PHE A 58 4.60 -4.28 -5.27
CA PHE A 58 3.65 -4.06 -6.38
C PHE A 58 3.28 -2.59 -6.61
N TYR A 59 3.56 -1.75 -5.63
CA TYR A 59 3.27 -0.33 -5.63
C TYR A 59 4.55 0.52 -5.60
N SER A 60 5.73 -0.12 -5.66
CA SER A 60 7.01 0.56 -5.71
C SER A 60 7.16 1.36 -7.00
N MET A 61 7.99 2.41 -6.98
CA MET A 61 8.21 3.25 -8.15
C MET A 61 8.69 2.46 -9.38
N GLU A 62 9.57 1.48 -9.17
CA GLU A 62 10.12 0.64 -10.23
C GLU A 62 9.01 -0.13 -10.95
N ASN A 63 8.15 -0.81 -10.19
CA ASN A 63 7.06 -1.60 -10.75
C ASN A 63 5.90 -0.73 -11.25
N TRP A 64 5.70 0.44 -10.64
CA TRP A 64 4.76 1.45 -11.13
C TRP A 64 5.15 1.96 -12.52
N ARG A 65 6.43 2.29 -12.74
CA ARG A 65 6.96 2.76 -14.04
C ARG A 65 6.88 1.69 -15.13
N LYS A 66 7.23 0.44 -14.79
CA LYS A 66 7.24 -0.65 -15.78
C LYS A 66 5.86 -0.95 -16.33
N GLN A 67 4.78 -0.56 -15.64
CA GLN A 67 3.37 -0.95 -15.92
C GLN A 67 3.16 -2.47 -16.06
N ASN A 68 4.21 -3.25 -15.87
CA ASN A 68 4.26 -4.69 -15.96
C ASN A 68 4.33 -5.21 -14.55
N MET A 69 3.45 -6.14 -14.26
CA MET A 69 3.49 -6.83 -12.98
C MET A 69 4.70 -7.76 -12.98
N PRO A 70 5.47 -7.83 -11.87
CA PRO A 70 6.36 -8.96 -11.70
C PRO A 70 5.50 -10.22 -11.74
N TRP A 71 5.71 -11.06 -12.77
CA TRP A 71 5.27 -12.45 -12.75
C TRP A 71 5.90 -13.08 -11.51
N GLN A 72 5.10 -13.75 -10.70
CA GLN A 72 5.59 -14.32 -9.46
C GLN A 72 5.39 -15.83 -9.51
N ASP A 73 6.51 -16.55 -9.51
CA ASP A 73 6.56 -18.00 -9.61
C ASP A 73 6.27 -18.70 -8.27
N ASP A 74 6.28 -17.97 -7.15
CA ASP A 74 6.14 -18.53 -5.80
C ASP A 74 4.87 -18.07 -5.08
N PRO A 75 4.14 -18.99 -4.39
CA PRO A 75 3.06 -18.62 -3.48
C PRO A 75 3.60 -17.73 -2.37
N TYR A 76 2.91 -16.62 -2.10
CA TYR A 76 3.27 -15.70 -1.02
C TYR A 76 3.52 -16.43 0.30
N SER A 77 4.74 -16.35 0.82
CA SER A 77 5.04 -16.74 2.20
C SER A 77 4.58 -15.60 3.12
N PHE A 78 3.36 -15.68 3.62
CA PHE A 78 2.84 -14.68 4.56
C PHE A 78 3.55 -14.84 5.92
N PRO A 79 4.10 -13.76 6.51
CA PRO A 79 4.57 -13.82 7.88
C PRO A 79 3.38 -14.17 8.76
N GLN A 80 3.43 -15.36 9.37
CA GLN A 80 2.44 -15.78 10.35
C GLN A 80 2.78 -15.08 11.67
N TYR A 81 1.96 -14.09 12.03
CA TYR A 81 2.01 -13.52 13.37
C TYR A 81 1.28 -14.48 14.32
N SER A 82 1.92 -14.80 15.45
CA SER A 82 1.29 -15.64 16.47
C SER A 82 -0.01 -14.98 16.95
N PRO A 83 -1.12 -15.72 17.07
CA PRO A 83 -2.46 -15.19 17.32
C PRO A 83 -2.61 -14.27 18.54
N ASP A 84 -1.70 -14.39 19.52
CA ASP A 84 -1.78 -13.68 20.80
C ASP A 84 -0.66 -12.65 21.00
N ASN A 85 0.02 -12.26 19.93
CA ASN A 85 1.12 -11.32 20.04
C ASN A 85 0.61 -9.88 20.16
N LYS A 86 0.85 -9.28 21.33
CA LYS A 86 0.94 -7.83 21.44
C LYS A 86 2.28 -7.41 20.86
N ILE A 87 2.22 -6.72 19.73
CA ILE A 87 3.41 -6.15 19.09
C ILE A 87 3.63 -4.76 19.69
N LEU A 88 4.79 -4.57 20.33
CA LEU A 88 5.23 -3.27 20.80
C LEU A 88 6.38 -2.81 19.91
N GLU A 89 6.15 -1.78 19.12
CA GLU A 89 7.18 -1.16 18.27
C GLU A 89 7.55 0.21 18.80
N LYS A 90 8.86 0.45 18.92
CA LYS A 90 9.42 1.75 19.27
C LYS A 90 10.16 2.30 18.07
N PHE A 91 9.78 3.48 17.63
CA PHE A 91 10.36 4.11 16.46
C PHE A 91 10.49 5.61 16.65
N ARG A 92 11.35 6.21 15.83
CA ARG A 92 11.54 7.65 15.72
C ARG A 92 11.36 8.04 14.28
N VAL A 93 10.76 9.20 14.05
CA VAL A 93 10.66 9.80 12.72
C VAL A 93 11.52 11.05 12.67
N GLU A 94 12.30 11.16 11.60
CA GLU A 94 13.17 12.32 11.35
C GLU A 94 12.35 13.57 11.01
N HIS A 95 11.19 13.35 10.39
CA HIS A 95 10.27 14.38 9.94
C HIS A 95 8.86 14.10 10.44
N THR A 96 8.13 15.17 10.78
CA THR A 96 6.72 15.08 11.13
C THR A 96 5.97 14.43 9.97
N SER A 97 5.30 13.32 10.25
CA SER A 97 4.75 12.41 9.25
C SER A 97 3.38 11.90 9.68
N MET A 98 2.54 11.56 8.71
CA MET A 98 1.34 10.77 8.97
C MET A 98 1.70 9.28 8.92
N ILE A 99 1.32 8.53 9.95
CA ILE A 99 1.45 7.07 9.98
C ILE A 99 0.08 6.41 9.88
N SER A 100 0.04 5.27 9.22
CA SER A 100 -1.08 4.33 9.27
C SER A 100 -0.55 2.93 9.51
N ILE A 101 -1.37 2.09 10.15
CA ILE A 101 -1.07 0.69 10.39
C ILE A 101 -2.16 -0.09 9.67
N VAL A 102 -1.76 -0.96 8.75
CA VAL A 102 -2.62 -1.81 7.96
C VAL A 102 -2.12 -3.25 8.04
N GLU A 103 -2.95 -4.22 7.67
CA GLU A 103 -2.50 -5.60 7.55
C GLU A 103 -1.37 -5.74 6.51
N PRO A 104 -0.47 -6.73 6.64
CA PRO A 104 0.68 -6.89 5.74
C PRO A 104 0.33 -7.02 4.25
N LEU A 105 -0.89 -7.50 3.96
CA LEU A 105 -1.42 -7.67 2.62
C LEU A 105 -2.34 -6.55 2.15
N GLU A 106 -2.52 -5.52 2.98
CA GLU A 106 -3.38 -4.41 2.63
C GLU A 106 -2.67 -3.29 1.88
N TYR A 107 -3.50 -2.49 1.23
CA TYR A 107 -3.12 -1.27 0.54
C TYR A 107 -3.71 -0.07 1.26
N LEU A 108 -2.95 1.02 1.35
CA LEU A 108 -3.42 2.24 2.00
C LEU A 108 -4.31 3.06 1.06
N ILE A 109 -5.56 3.25 1.47
CA ILE A 109 -6.57 4.09 0.83
C ILE A 109 -6.89 5.32 1.68
N PHE A 110 -7.67 6.25 1.13
CA PHE A 110 -8.10 7.45 1.86
C PHE A 110 -8.85 7.14 3.15
N ASP A 111 -9.63 6.05 3.19
CA ASP A 111 -10.51 5.75 4.33
C ASP A 111 -9.76 5.12 5.52
N ASN A 112 -8.50 4.70 5.33
CA ASN A 112 -7.72 4.16 6.44
C ASN A 112 -7.38 5.26 7.47
N PRO A 113 -7.41 4.92 8.77
CA PRO A 113 -7.06 5.86 9.82
C PRO A 113 -5.58 6.22 9.74
N THR A 114 -5.30 7.51 9.96
CA THR A 114 -3.95 8.05 10.02
C THR A 114 -3.75 8.82 11.30
N LYS A 115 -2.53 8.80 11.85
CA LYS A 115 -2.14 9.61 12.98
C LYS A 115 -0.96 10.50 12.63
N LEU A 116 -1.03 11.78 13.01
CA LEU A 116 0.12 12.67 12.91
C LEU A 116 1.13 12.32 14.00
N ILE A 117 2.39 12.15 13.59
CA ILE A 117 3.50 11.80 14.45
C ILE A 117 4.56 12.89 14.31
N GLU A 118 4.93 13.50 15.43
CA GLU A 118 5.91 14.60 15.46
C GLU A 118 7.35 14.08 15.42
N SER A 119 8.21 14.81 14.70
CA SER A 119 9.65 14.54 14.67
C SER A 119 10.31 14.69 16.05
N LYS A 120 11.48 14.07 16.22
CA LYS A 120 12.34 14.20 17.42
C LYS A 120 11.72 13.66 18.73
N MET A 121 10.58 12.98 18.65
CA MET A 121 9.99 12.26 19.76
C MET A 121 10.16 10.75 19.58
N LEU A 122 10.29 10.02 20.70
CA LEU A 122 10.22 8.57 20.69
C LEU A 122 8.76 8.15 20.74
N HIS A 123 8.31 7.42 19.73
CA HIS A 123 6.95 6.92 19.65
C HIS A 123 6.91 5.43 20.02
N SER A 124 5.78 5.01 20.56
CA SER A 124 5.50 3.60 20.87
C SER A 124 4.14 3.23 20.28
N ALA A 125 4.14 2.28 19.34
CA ALA A 125 2.92 1.68 18.80
C ALA A 125 2.68 0.34 19.48
N ILE A 126 1.47 0.16 20.00
CA ILE A 126 1.00 -1.11 20.55
C ILE A 126 -0.06 -1.63 19.59
N VAL A 127 0.22 -2.75 18.94
CA VAL A 127 -0.68 -3.41 17.99
C VAL A 127 -1.09 -4.76 18.60
N GLN A 128 -2.40 -4.98 18.68
CA GLN A 128 -2.97 -6.25 19.07
C GLN A 128 -3.59 -6.89 17.84
N THR A 129 -3.10 -8.09 17.49
CA THR A 129 -3.60 -8.86 16.35
C THR A 129 -4.52 -9.97 16.83
N TYR A 130 -5.47 -10.36 15.98
CA TYR A 130 -6.32 -11.52 16.19
C TYR A 130 -6.34 -12.33 14.89
N ASN A 131 -6.09 -13.63 14.97
CA ASN A 131 -6.21 -14.50 13.80
C ASN A 131 -7.64 -15.05 13.73
N VAL A 132 -8.35 -14.67 12.67
CA VAL A 132 -9.65 -15.26 12.34
C VAL A 132 -9.46 -16.24 11.19
N GLY A 133 -9.49 -17.54 11.52
CA GLY A 133 -9.35 -18.62 10.55
C GLY A 133 -10.71 -19.13 10.07
N MET A 134 -10.80 -19.43 8.78
CA MET A 134 -11.94 -20.14 8.20
C MET A 134 -11.69 -21.66 8.28
N GLN A 135 -12.72 -22.44 8.65
CA GLN A 135 -12.68 -23.90 8.58
C GLN A 135 -12.38 -24.40 7.16
N GLU A 136 -11.61 -25.50 7.04
CA GLU A 136 -11.18 -26.08 5.76
C GLU A 136 -12.34 -26.41 4.81
N VAL A 137 -13.47 -26.85 5.33
CA VAL A 137 -14.67 -27.16 4.53
C VAL A 137 -15.14 -25.92 3.75
N HIS A 138 -15.09 -24.74 4.37
CA HIS A 138 -15.49 -23.50 3.72
C HIS A 138 -14.47 -23.04 2.66
N LYS A 139 -13.19 -23.41 2.77
CA LYS A 139 -12.19 -23.11 1.73
C LYS A 139 -12.50 -23.81 0.40
N ARG A 140 -13.24 -24.93 0.44
CA ARG A 140 -13.67 -25.69 -0.77
C ARG A 140 -14.91 -25.11 -1.45
N LEU A 141 -15.67 -24.28 -0.76
CA LEU A 141 -16.86 -23.64 -1.32
C LEU A 141 -16.44 -22.62 -2.40
N SER A 142 -17.32 -22.35 -3.36
CA SER A 142 -17.09 -21.24 -4.30
C SER A 142 -17.16 -19.89 -3.57
N VAL A 143 -16.52 -18.85 -4.13
CA VAL A 143 -16.62 -17.45 -3.65
C VAL A 143 -18.09 -17.04 -3.45
N ARG A 144 -18.97 -17.43 -4.38
CA ARG A 144 -20.41 -17.13 -4.32
C ARG A 144 -21.11 -17.80 -3.13
N GLN A 145 -20.74 -19.03 -2.78
CA GLN A 145 -21.31 -19.76 -1.65
C GLN A 145 -20.78 -19.23 -0.31
N ARG A 146 -19.52 -18.79 -0.26
CA ARG A 146 -18.93 -18.18 0.94
C ARG A 146 -19.43 -16.77 1.22
N GLY A 147 -19.77 -16.03 0.17
CA GLY A 147 -20.04 -14.60 0.26
C GLY A 147 -18.77 -13.75 0.49
N CYS A 148 -17.57 -14.34 0.40
CA CYS A 148 -16.30 -13.64 0.55
C CYS A 148 -15.20 -14.23 -0.34
N LYS A 149 -14.20 -13.41 -0.66
CA LYS A 149 -13.03 -13.78 -1.46
C LYS A 149 -11.80 -13.91 -0.58
N MET A 150 -11.04 -14.98 -0.78
CA MET A 150 -9.76 -15.25 -0.14
C MET A 150 -8.59 -14.93 -1.08
N ILE A 151 -7.38 -14.84 -0.52
CA ILE A 151 -6.16 -14.66 -1.32
C ILE A 151 -5.97 -15.81 -2.33
N VAL A 152 -6.35 -17.04 -1.94
CA VAL A 152 -6.27 -18.23 -2.81
C VAL A 152 -7.26 -18.22 -3.99
N ASP A 153 -8.27 -17.35 -3.95
CA ASP A 153 -9.26 -17.22 -5.03
C ASP A 153 -8.75 -16.35 -6.19
N GLY A 154 -7.48 -15.95 -6.15
CA GLY A 154 -6.80 -15.16 -7.17
C GLY A 154 -6.86 -13.66 -6.95
N GLY A 155 -6.16 -12.94 -7.81
CA GLY A 155 -5.96 -11.49 -7.71
C GLY A 155 -7.07 -10.62 -8.28
N LEU A 156 -6.72 -9.36 -8.46
CA LEU A 156 -7.46 -8.34 -9.19
C LEU A 156 -6.71 -8.01 -10.50
N PRO A 157 -7.35 -7.40 -11.50
CA PRO A 157 -6.66 -7.00 -12.73
C PRO A 157 -5.41 -6.14 -12.50
N ALA A 158 -5.39 -5.28 -11.48
CA ALA A 158 -4.24 -4.45 -11.17
C ALA A 158 -3.16 -5.12 -10.31
N VAL A 159 -3.45 -6.20 -9.59
CA VAL A 159 -2.50 -6.92 -8.70
C VAL A 159 -2.83 -8.42 -8.56
N PRO A 160 -1.84 -9.33 -8.43
CA PRO A 160 -2.09 -10.77 -8.41
C PRO A 160 -2.67 -11.29 -7.07
N PHE A 161 -3.03 -10.42 -6.14
CA PHE A 161 -3.62 -10.76 -4.85
C PHE A 161 -4.92 -10.00 -4.63
N TYR A 162 -5.73 -10.48 -3.68
CA TYR A 162 -6.93 -9.79 -3.23
C TYR A 162 -6.70 -9.21 -1.84
N SER A 163 -7.10 -7.95 -1.68
CA SER A 163 -7.38 -7.32 -0.40
C SER A 163 -8.61 -6.42 -0.58
N GLU A 164 -9.24 -6.03 0.53
CA GLU A 164 -10.43 -5.22 0.48
C GLU A 164 -10.11 -3.81 -0.03
N ASN A 165 -9.04 -3.17 0.49
CA ASN A 165 -8.70 -1.82 0.06
C ASN A 165 -8.23 -1.77 -1.39
N VAL A 166 -7.56 -2.81 -1.91
CA VAL A 166 -7.19 -2.83 -3.33
C VAL A 166 -8.43 -2.96 -4.21
N CYS A 167 -9.42 -3.75 -3.77
CA CYS A 167 -10.70 -3.85 -4.48
C CYS A 167 -11.41 -2.49 -4.54
N TYR A 168 -11.49 -1.77 -3.41
CA TYR A 168 -12.07 -0.43 -3.37
C TYR A 168 -11.30 0.57 -4.23
N ALA A 169 -9.97 0.59 -4.13
CA ALA A 169 -9.14 1.49 -4.93
C ALA A 169 -9.33 1.22 -6.43
N GLU A 170 -9.32 -0.05 -6.85
CA GLU A 170 -9.53 -0.41 -8.25
C GLU A 170 -10.93 -0.03 -8.74
N CYS A 171 -11.97 -0.33 -7.95
CA CYS A 171 -13.34 0.05 -8.26
C CYS A 171 -13.51 1.57 -8.42
N ARG A 172 -12.96 2.34 -7.48
CA ARG A 172 -12.97 3.81 -7.51
C ARG A 172 -12.27 4.35 -8.75
N MET A 173 -11.12 3.77 -9.11
CA MET A 173 -10.40 4.16 -10.32
C MET A 173 -11.15 3.84 -11.61
N ARG A 174 -11.86 2.71 -11.69
CA ARG A 174 -12.74 2.39 -12.83
C ARG A 174 -13.86 3.42 -12.98
N GLU A 175 -14.50 3.78 -11.87
CA GLU A 175 -15.57 4.79 -11.88
C GLU A 175 -15.06 6.17 -12.28
N ILE A 176 -13.88 6.58 -11.79
CA ILE A 176 -13.24 7.84 -12.21
C ILE A 176 -12.92 7.81 -13.70
N LEU A 177 -12.32 6.73 -14.21
CA LEU A 177 -11.98 6.61 -15.62
C LEU A 177 -13.25 6.67 -16.50
N LYS A 178 -14.33 6.02 -16.09
CA LYS A 178 -15.62 6.00 -16.79
C LYS A 178 -16.30 7.37 -16.84
N LYS A 179 -16.20 8.16 -15.77
CA LYS A 179 -16.91 9.45 -15.64
C LYS A 179 -16.08 10.64 -16.11
N CYS A 180 -14.79 10.64 -15.79
CA CYS A 180 -13.89 11.77 -15.97
C CYS A 180 -12.93 11.58 -17.16
N TYR A 181 -12.84 10.36 -17.72
CA TYR A 181 -11.94 10.02 -18.83
C TYR A 181 -10.45 10.32 -18.54
N CYS A 182 -10.10 10.39 -17.26
CA CYS A 182 -8.75 10.64 -16.78
C CYS A 182 -8.46 9.73 -15.58
N ARG A 183 -7.19 9.69 -15.15
CA ARG A 183 -6.74 8.93 -13.99
C ARG A 183 -5.88 9.81 -13.09
N PRO A 184 -6.03 9.75 -11.76
CA PRO A 184 -5.11 10.42 -10.82
C PRO A 184 -3.67 9.94 -11.02
N HIS A 185 -2.70 10.84 -10.86
CA HIS A 185 -1.28 10.52 -11.07
C HIS A 185 -0.80 9.32 -10.24
N PHE A 186 -1.29 9.15 -9.01
CA PHE A 186 -0.81 8.12 -8.07
C PHE A 186 -1.59 6.82 -8.13
N ALA A 187 -2.69 6.76 -8.89
CA ALA A 187 -3.42 5.52 -9.09
C ALA A 187 -2.55 4.51 -9.83
N LYS A 188 -2.84 3.21 -9.79
CA LYS A 188 -2.20 2.21 -10.67
C LYS A 188 -3.00 2.05 -11.97
N PRO A 189 -2.39 1.80 -13.15
CA PRO A 189 -3.15 1.53 -14.35
C PRO A 189 -3.91 0.21 -14.16
N ILE A 190 -5.20 0.22 -14.48
CA ILE A 190 -6.00 -0.99 -14.61
C ILE A 190 -5.90 -1.36 -16.08
N GLY A 191 -5.51 -2.61 -16.39
CA GLY A 191 -5.43 -3.08 -17.77
C GLY A 191 -6.72 -2.78 -18.54
N LYS A 192 -6.59 -2.51 -19.84
CA LYS A 192 -7.75 -2.32 -20.73
C LYS A 192 -8.65 -3.56 -20.75
#